data_AF-A0A4Q3WLY5-F1
#
_entry.id   AF-A0A4Q3WLY5-F1
#
_cell.length_a   1.000
_cell.length_b   1.000
_cell.length_c   1.000
_cell.angle_alpha   90.00
_cell.angle_beta   90.00
_cell.angle_gamma   90.00
#
_symmetry.space_group_name_H-M   'P 1'
#
loop_
_entity.id
_entity.type
_entity.pdbx_description
1 polymer ?
#
loop_
_entity_poly.entity_id
_entity_poly.type
_entity_poly.pdbx_seq_one_letter_code
_entity_poly.pdbx_strand_id
1 'polypeptide(L)'
;MRFFCLRIPHFAAWAQAQINPALSPEAFAICENNHVVAPSPQASAAGIKAGMSLSKATAKLSALQVVPRNKSLEAVAWQEVQYQLYGLTPKIEANRPGLLYCDVEPAKVSNLLRLWDGGAQWVGAGCASDRATAHIAALLAPPGTTRVIPPGKDWEQIGKIPLKLLVGEIRPETISDLDFFGWNTLSSLRPLTRRQLEEQFDGKAYGQDGAKLFRFAQGTQCPENLRPIPDWRQPEQITVRLAFEFPAMEPGEWEPGLLDALALACAQLGTRSAQS
;
A
#
# COMPACT_ATOMS: atom_id res chain seq x y z
N MET A 1 16.40 -13.87 -10.49
CA MET A 1 15.00 -13.66 -10.06
C MET A 1 14.77 -12.17 -9.97
N ARG A 2 13.60 -11.65 -10.37
CA ARG A 2 13.26 -10.24 -10.24
C ARG A 2 12.01 -10.13 -9.37
N PHE A 3 12.00 -9.15 -8.48
CA PHE A 3 10.87 -8.86 -7.62
C PHE A 3 10.30 -7.53 -8.05
N PHE A 4 9.00 -7.49 -8.31
CA PHE A 4 8.25 -6.26 -8.48
C PHE A 4 7.54 -5.94 -7.16
N CYS A 5 7.60 -4.69 -6.72
CA CYS A 5 6.90 -4.18 -5.55
C CYS A 5 6.00 -3.04 -5.99
N LEU A 6 4.69 -3.17 -5.73
CA LEU A 6 3.71 -2.10 -5.90
C LEU A 6 3.47 -1.44 -4.55
N ARG A 7 3.47 -0.11 -4.54
CA ARG A 7 3.15 0.69 -3.37
C ARG A 7 2.11 1.75 -3.69
N ILE A 8 1.05 1.75 -2.88
CA ILE A 8 0.01 2.76 -2.82
C ILE A 8 -0.01 3.27 -1.35
N PRO A 9 0.71 4.35 -1.02
CA PRO A 9 0.66 4.97 0.29
C PRO A 9 -0.76 5.42 0.60
N HIS A 10 -1.09 5.44 1.89
CA HIS A 10 -2.37 5.99 2.36
C HIS A 10 -3.56 5.40 1.59
N PHE A 11 -3.52 4.08 1.39
CA PHE A 11 -4.41 3.34 0.51
C PHE A 11 -5.90 3.66 0.70
N ALA A 12 -6.36 3.92 1.94
CA ALA A 12 -7.74 4.32 2.18
C ALA A 12 -8.13 5.63 1.47
N ALA A 13 -7.22 6.61 1.42
CA ALA A 13 -7.44 7.85 0.68
C ALA A 13 -7.42 7.61 -0.84
N TRP A 14 -6.50 6.77 -1.32
CA TRP A 14 -6.47 6.37 -2.73
C TRP A 14 -7.78 5.68 -3.15
N ALA A 15 -8.25 4.70 -2.37
CA ALA A 15 -9.49 3.97 -2.65
C ALA A 15 -10.70 4.91 -2.72
N GLN A 16 -10.76 5.90 -1.83
CA GLN A 16 -11.80 6.92 -1.85
C GLN A 16 -11.72 7.81 -3.10
N ALA A 17 -10.52 8.19 -3.52
CA ALA A 17 -10.29 9.01 -4.71
C ALA A 17 -10.63 8.28 -6.02
N GLN A 18 -10.52 6.94 -6.06
CA GLN A 18 -10.92 6.14 -7.23
C GLN A 18 -12.43 6.22 -7.49
N ILE A 19 -13.24 6.35 -6.43
CA ILE A 19 -14.71 6.31 -6.51
C ILE A 19 -15.30 7.71 -6.51
N ASN A 20 -14.60 8.68 -5.93
CA ASN A 20 -14.95 10.09 -6.04
C ASN A 20 -13.76 10.88 -6.64
N PRO A 21 -13.61 10.88 -7.98
CA PRO A 21 -12.51 11.58 -8.66
C PRO A 21 -12.45 13.08 -8.36
N ALA A 22 -13.58 13.70 -8.00
CA ALA A 22 -13.63 15.12 -7.62
C ALA A 22 -12.81 15.44 -6.35
N LEU A 23 -12.45 14.44 -5.54
CA LEU A 23 -11.56 14.62 -4.39
C LEU A 23 -10.08 14.69 -4.79
N SER A 24 -9.70 14.15 -5.94
CA SER A 24 -8.29 14.04 -6.35
C SER A 24 -7.53 15.37 -6.47
N PRO A 25 -8.12 16.49 -6.93
CA PRO A 25 -7.41 17.78 -6.91
C PRO A 25 -7.37 18.44 -5.53
N GLU A 26 -8.27 18.07 -4.63
CA GLU A 26 -8.45 18.74 -3.33
C GLU A 26 -7.62 18.09 -2.21
N ALA A 27 -7.34 18.86 -1.16
CA ALA A 27 -6.72 18.33 0.04
C ALA A 27 -7.77 17.68 0.94
N PHE A 28 -7.79 16.36 1.00
CA PHE A 28 -8.64 15.60 1.91
C PHE A 28 -7.89 14.60 2.79
N ALA A 29 -8.54 14.13 3.85
CA ALA A 29 -8.04 13.07 4.70
C ALA A 29 -9.16 12.10 5.12
N ILE A 30 -8.83 10.80 5.11
CA ILE A 30 -9.68 9.77 5.71
C ILE A 30 -9.49 9.79 7.21
N CYS A 31 -10.57 9.84 7.96
CA CYS A 31 -10.57 9.92 9.42
C CYS A 31 -11.40 8.79 10.07
N GLU A 32 -10.91 8.32 11.21
CA GLU A 32 -11.57 7.35 12.09
C GLU A 32 -11.26 7.76 13.53
N ASN A 33 -12.25 7.73 14.42
CA ASN A 33 -12.08 8.08 15.85
C ASN A 33 -11.37 9.42 16.10
N ASN A 34 -11.75 10.48 15.37
CA ASN A 34 -11.14 11.82 15.44
C ASN A 34 -9.63 11.88 15.12
N HIS A 35 -9.10 10.89 14.40
CA HIS A 35 -7.70 10.87 13.94
C HIS A 35 -7.63 10.64 12.43
N VAL A 36 -6.62 11.23 11.79
CA VAL A 36 -6.30 10.99 10.39
C VAL A 36 -5.75 9.59 10.23
N VAL A 37 -6.40 8.77 9.41
CA VAL A 37 -5.94 7.43 9.03
C VAL A 37 -5.07 7.51 7.79
N ALA A 38 -5.53 8.24 6.77
CA ALA A 38 -4.87 8.33 5.47
C ALA A 38 -5.07 9.74 4.88
N PRO A 39 -4.03 10.59 4.85
CA PRO A 39 -4.08 11.84 4.09
C PRO A 39 -3.97 11.59 2.58
N SER A 40 -4.60 12.45 1.79
CA SER A 40 -4.30 12.60 0.35
C SER A 40 -2.87 13.11 0.10
N PRO A 41 -2.32 13.00 -1.12
CA PRO A 41 -1.04 13.57 -1.51
C PRO A 41 -0.99 15.08 -1.26
N GLN A 42 -2.07 15.81 -1.57
CA GLN A 42 -2.20 17.24 -1.35
C GLN A 42 -2.21 17.57 0.15
N ALA A 43 -2.97 16.83 0.96
CA ALA A 43 -2.95 17.00 2.42
C ALA A 43 -1.57 16.65 3.02
N SER A 44 -0.91 15.62 2.48
CA SER A 44 0.43 15.20 2.89
C SER A 44 1.48 16.26 2.57
N ALA A 45 1.39 16.90 1.40
CA ALA A 45 2.24 18.02 1.00
C ALA A 45 2.04 19.24 1.91
N ALA A 46 0.81 19.49 2.38
CA ALA A 46 0.51 20.47 3.43
C ALA A 46 0.96 20.02 4.84
N GLY A 47 1.56 18.83 4.95
CA GLY A 47 2.13 18.30 6.18
C GLY A 47 1.10 17.70 7.15
N ILE A 48 -0.08 17.32 6.67
CA ILE A 48 -1.00 16.42 7.37
C ILE A 48 -0.41 15.02 7.37
N LYS A 49 -0.49 14.31 8.49
CA LYS A 49 0.11 12.98 8.67
C LYS A 49 -0.91 12.01 9.25
N ALA A 50 -0.79 10.73 8.90
CA ALA A 50 -1.51 9.67 9.60
C ALA A 50 -1.21 9.73 11.11
N GLY A 51 -2.22 9.47 11.94
CA GLY A 51 -2.18 9.60 13.40
C GLY A 51 -2.38 11.02 13.94
N MET A 52 -2.41 12.05 13.09
CA MET A 52 -2.71 13.42 13.54
C MET A 52 -4.17 13.52 14.02
N SER A 53 -4.42 14.17 15.15
CA SER A 53 -5.79 14.44 15.60
C SER A 53 -6.51 15.36 14.60
N LEU A 54 -7.82 15.18 14.44
CA LEU A 54 -8.61 15.94 13.47
C LEU A 54 -8.53 17.46 13.74
N SER A 55 -8.62 17.86 15.00
CA SER A 55 -8.46 19.26 15.42
C SER A 55 -7.11 19.85 15.01
N LYS A 56 -6.01 19.09 15.17
CA LYS A 56 -4.68 19.53 14.74
C LYS A 56 -4.57 19.60 13.22
N ALA A 57 -5.20 18.66 12.51
CA ALA A 57 -5.19 18.61 11.06
C ALA A 57 -5.94 19.80 10.45
N THR A 58 -7.15 20.10 10.92
CA THR A 58 -7.96 21.22 10.44
C THR A 58 -7.39 22.59 10.86
N ALA A 59 -6.75 22.68 12.03
CA ALA A 59 -6.01 23.88 12.41
C ALA A 59 -4.81 24.14 11.49
N LYS A 60 -4.16 23.08 10.99
CA LYS A 60 -3.02 23.19 10.07
C LYS A 60 -3.44 23.50 8.64
N LEU A 61 -4.56 22.95 8.19
CA LEU A 61 -5.14 23.20 6.88
C LEU A 61 -6.65 23.39 7.01
N SER A 62 -7.09 24.65 7.03
CA SER A 62 -8.50 25.00 7.25
C SER A 62 -9.42 24.51 6.14
N ALA A 63 -8.91 24.40 4.91
CA ALA A 63 -9.62 23.87 3.75
C ALA A 63 -9.59 22.33 3.65
N LEU A 64 -9.07 21.62 4.67
CA LEU A 64 -8.97 20.17 4.65
C LEU A 64 -10.35 19.52 4.64
N GLN A 65 -10.66 18.79 3.57
CA GLN A 65 -11.86 17.99 3.51
C GLN A 65 -11.71 16.72 4.36
N VAL A 66 -12.67 16.48 5.24
CA VAL A 66 -12.67 15.34 6.17
C VAL A 66 -13.65 14.30 5.65
N VAL A 67 -13.14 13.09 5.40
CA VAL A 67 -13.95 11.98 4.88
C VAL A 67 -13.94 10.83 5.89
N PRO A 68 -15.10 10.27 6.28
CA PRO A 68 -15.14 9.11 7.18
C PRO A 68 -14.55 7.87 6.50
N ARG A 69 -13.88 7.03 7.29
CA ARG A 69 -13.31 5.78 6.81
C ARG A 69 -14.38 4.77 6.38
N ASN A 70 -14.22 4.19 5.20
CA ASN A 70 -15.05 3.10 4.70
C ASN A 70 -14.19 1.85 4.41
N LYS A 71 -14.22 0.88 5.32
CA LYS A 71 -13.39 -0.33 5.23
C LYS A 71 -13.83 -1.29 4.13
N SER A 72 -15.13 -1.37 3.85
CA SER A 72 -15.64 -2.21 2.74
C SER A 72 -15.19 -1.66 1.39
N LEU A 73 -15.17 -0.33 1.24
CA LEU A 73 -14.59 0.33 0.07
C LEU A 73 -13.12 -0.03 -0.12
N GLU A 74 -12.34 0.04 0.96
CA GLU A 74 -10.92 -0.33 0.97
C GLU A 74 -10.74 -1.79 0.54
N ALA A 75 -11.54 -2.70 1.09
CA ALA A 75 -11.46 -4.13 0.76
C ALA A 75 -11.75 -4.39 -0.72
N VAL A 76 -12.84 -3.84 -1.25
CA VAL A 76 -13.21 -3.95 -2.68
C VAL A 76 -12.12 -3.38 -3.58
N ALA A 77 -11.63 -2.17 -3.29
CA ALA A 77 -10.57 -1.55 -4.07
C ALA A 77 -9.27 -2.39 -4.04
N TRP A 78 -8.96 -3.02 -2.91
CA TRP A 78 -7.77 -3.86 -2.79
C TRP A 78 -7.89 -5.19 -3.52
N GLN A 79 -9.09 -5.77 -3.54
CA GLN A 79 -9.39 -6.96 -4.34
C GLN A 79 -9.27 -6.66 -5.84
N GLU A 80 -9.76 -5.51 -6.28
CA GLU A 80 -9.66 -5.09 -7.69
C GLU A 80 -8.19 -4.93 -8.13
N VAL A 81 -7.34 -4.31 -7.31
CA VAL A 81 -5.89 -4.21 -7.58
C VAL A 81 -5.26 -5.60 -7.75
N GLN A 82 -5.60 -6.55 -6.87
CA GLN A 82 -5.09 -7.93 -6.96
C GLN A 82 -5.60 -8.63 -8.23
N TYR A 83 -6.88 -8.46 -8.58
CA TYR A 83 -7.48 -9.05 -9.78
C TYR A 83 -6.85 -8.53 -11.08
N GLN A 84 -6.66 -7.21 -11.18
CA GLN A 84 -6.00 -6.59 -12.34
C GLN A 84 -4.56 -7.06 -12.51
N LEU A 85 -3.82 -7.24 -11.41
CA LEU A 85 -2.47 -7.81 -11.47
C LEU A 85 -2.48 -9.31 -11.79
N TYR A 86 -3.49 -10.05 -11.32
CA TYR A 86 -3.62 -11.47 -11.61
C TYR A 86 -3.75 -11.74 -13.10
N GLY A 87 -4.43 -10.84 -13.83
CA GLY A 87 -4.48 -10.85 -15.29
C GLY A 87 -3.11 -10.72 -15.99
N LEU A 88 -2.07 -10.27 -15.27
CA LEU A 88 -0.70 -10.15 -15.79
C LEU A 88 0.24 -11.24 -15.27
N THR A 89 0.04 -11.70 -14.03
CA THR A 89 0.83 -12.77 -13.41
C THR A 89 0.05 -13.44 -12.27
N PRO A 90 0.08 -14.78 -12.15
CA PRO A 90 -0.51 -15.46 -11.01
C PRO A 90 0.34 -15.34 -9.74
N LYS A 91 1.61 -14.94 -9.85
CA LYS A 91 2.52 -14.86 -8.70
C LYS A 91 2.39 -13.51 -8.01
N ILE A 92 1.50 -13.45 -7.02
CA ILE A 92 1.22 -12.23 -6.26
C ILE A 92 1.24 -12.57 -4.77
N GLU A 93 1.88 -11.71 -4.00
CA GLU A 93 1.83 -11.71 -2.55
C GLU A 93 1.36 -10.35 -2.06
N ALA A 94 0.10 -10.30 -1.60
CA ALA A 94 -0.47 -9.12 -0.98
C ALA A 94 -0.08 -9.10 0.51
N ASN A 95 0.86 -8.22 0.88
CA ASN A 95 1.30 -8.11 2.27
C ASN A 95 0.30 -7.36 3.15
N ARG A 96 -0.24 -6.24 2.62
CA ARG A 96 -1.27 -5.41 3.24
C ARG A 96 -1.89 -4.51 2.17
N PRO A 97 -3.07 -3.92 2.39
CA PRO A 97 -3.60 -2.90 1.50
C PRO A 97 -2.57 -1.82 1.18
N GLY A 98 -2.39 -1.58 -0.12
CA GLY A 98 -1.41 -0.66 -0.68
C GLY A 98 0.05 -1.14 -0.71
N LEU A 99 0.34 -2.40 -0.39
CA LEU A 99 1.68 -2.98 -0.56
C LEU A 99 1.60 -4.45 -0.96
N LEU A 100 2.10 -4.76 -2.16
CA LEU A 100 2.21 -6.13 -2.65
C LEU A 100 3.50 -6.36 -3.43
N TYR A 101 3.82 -7.63 -3.59
CA TYR A 101 4.92 -8.10 -4.43
C TYR A 101 4.37 -9.01 -5.53
N CYS A 102 4.91 -8.91 -6.74
CA CYS A 102 4.56 -9.84 -7.81
C CYS A 102 5.75 -10.14 -8.74
N ASP A 103 5.65 -11.23 -9.50
CA ASP A 103 6.62 -11.60 -10.53
C ASP A 103 6.06 -11.14 -11.89
N VAL A 104 6.33 -9.88 -12.22
CA VAL A 104 5.85 -9.23 -13.44
C VAL A 104 6.93 -8.33 -14.05
N GLU A 105 6.92 -8.24 -15.36
CA GLU A 105 7.77 -7.31 -16.08
C GLU A 105 7.25 -5.86 -15.95
N PRO A 106 8.09 -4.88 -15.60
CA PRO A 106 7.68 -3.48 -15.43
C PRO A 106 6.91 -2.88 -16.61
N ALA A 107 7.23 -3.29 -17.84
CA ALA A 107 6.54 -2.80 -19.04
C ALA A 107 5.04 -3.16 -19.04
N LYS A 108 4.69 -4.37 -18.57
CA LYS A 108 3.31 -4.90 -18.58
C LYS A 108 2.37 -4.15 -17.63
N VAL A 109 2.91 -3.60 -16.54
CA VAL A 109 2.14 -2.89 -15.52
C VAL A 109 2.12 -1.37 -15.73
N SER A 110 2.91 -0.83 -16.66
CA SER A 110 3.09 0.62 -16.83
C SER A 110 1.78 1.37 -17.10
N ASN A 111 0.85 0.77 -17.86
CA ASN A 111 -0.48 1.34 -18.09
C ASN A 111 -1.34 1.34 -16.84
N LEU A 112 -1.33 0.24 -16.06
CA LEU A 112 -2.09 0.15 -14.80
C LEU A 112 -1.59 1.18 -13.78
N LEU A 113 -0.27 1.36 -13.65
CA LEU A 113 0.31 2.35 -12.73
C LEU A 113 -0.14 3.78 -13.08
N ARG A 114 -0.12 4.15 -14.36
CA ARG A 114 -0.60 5.46 -14.81
C ARG A 114 -2.09 5.64 -14.56
N LEU A 115 -2.88 4.60 -14.81
CA LEU A 115 -4.33 4.61 -14.57
C LEU A 115 -4.63 4.81 -13.07
N TRP A 116 -4.01 4.02 -12.21
CA TRP A 116 -4.21 4.11 -10.76
C TRP A 116 -3.67 5.39 -10.14
N ASP A 117 -2.59 5.96 -10.71
CA ASP A 117 -2.04 7.23 -10.25
C ASP A 117 -2.96 8.40 -10.60
N GLY A 118 -3.57 8.39 -11.79
CA GLY A 118 -4.48 9.46 -12.23
C GLY A 118 -3.86 10.87 -12.23
N GLY A 119 -2.52 10.98 -12.17
CA GLY A 119 -1.79 12.24 -12.06
C GLY A 119 -1.77 12.85 -10.65
N ALA A 120 -2.34 12.17 -9.66
CA ALA A 120 -2.48 12.69 -8.29
C ALA A 120 -1.38 12.19 -7.34
N GLN A 121 -0.33 11.55 -7.86
CA GLN A 121 0.86 11.15 -7.11
C GLN A 121 0.63 10.08 -6.04
N TRP A 122 -0.23 9.11 -6.34
CA TRP A 122 -0.57 8.02 -5.46
C TRP A 122 0.40 6.85 -5.58
N VAL A 123 0.72 6.42 -6.80
CA VAL A 123 1.24 5.07 -6.99
C VAL A 123 2.72 5.09 -7.32
N GLY A 124 3.50 4.20 -6.70
CA GLY A 124 4.90 3.98 -7.03
C GLY A 124 5.21 2.49 -7.12
N ALA A 125 6.09 2.13 -8.04
CA ALA A 125 6.52 0.75 -8.17
C ALA A 125 8.04 0.61 -8.29
N GLY A 126 8.55 -0.54 -7.85
CA GLY A 126 9.97 -0.83 -7.85
C GLY A 126 10.25 -2.23 -8.37
N CYS A 127 11.34 -2.39 -9.10
CA CYS A 127 11.79 -3.71 -9.57
C CYS A 127 13.27 -3.88 -9.24
N ALA A 128 13.63 -4.99 -8.59
CA ALA A 128 15.01 -5.29 -8.21
C ALA A 128 15.27 -6.80 -8.11
N SER A 129 16.49 -7.16 -7.69
CA SER A 129 16.91 -8.57 -7.51
C SER A 129 16.43 -9.21 -6.21
N ASP A 130 15.96 -8.40 -5.27
CA ASP A 130 15.41 -8.82 -3.98
C ASP A 130 14.23 -7.93 -3.56
N ARG A 131 13.42 -8.41 -2.61
CA ARG A 131 12.21 -7.74 -2.14
C ARG A 131 12.46 -6.40 -1.46
N ALA A 132 13.48 -6.32 -0.61
CA ALA A 132 13.77 -5.11 0.15
C ALA A 132 14.21 -3.98 -0.80
N THR A 133 15.10 -4.29 -1.74
CA THR A 133 15.54 -3.33 -2.75
C THR A 133 14.40 -2.93 -3.68
N ALA A 134 13.52 -3.87 -4.07
CA ALA A 134 12.33 -3.55 -4.87
C ALA A 134 11.36 -2.62 -4.12
N HIS A 135 11.19 -2.80 -2.81
CA HIS A 135 10.36 -1.93 -1.98
C HIS A 135 10.98 -0.53 -1.84
N ILE A 136 12.29 -0.44 -1.60
CA ILE A 136 13.00 0.84 -1.58
C ILE A 136 12.91 1.53 -2.95
N ALA A 137 13.04 0.78 -4.04
CA ALA A 137 12.86 1.31 -5.38
C ALA A 137 11.44 1.88 -5.58
N ALA A 138 10.41 1.20 -5.06
CA ALA A 138 9.03 1.67 -5.10
C ALA A 138 8.81 2.96 -4.27
N LEU A 139 9.49 3.10 -3.13
CA LEU A 139 9.48 4.33 -2.32
C LEU A 139 10.11 5.51 -3.06
N LEU A 140 11.11 5.25 -3.89
CA LEU A 140 11.84 6.28 -4.66
C LEU A 140 11.31 6.50 -6.08
N ALA A 141 10.30 5.75 -6.50
CA ALA A 141 9.77 5.85 -7.84
C ALA A 141 9.04 7.18 -8.01
N PRO A 142 9.23 7.89 -9.14
CA PRO A 142 8.31 8.94 -9.54
C PRO A 142 6.88 8.40 -9.57
N PRO A 143 5.86 9.19 -9.20
CA PRO A 143 4.51 8.68 -9.17
C PRO A 143 4.01 8.22 -10.54
N GLY A 144 3.19 7.17 -10.55
CA GLY A 144 2.71 6.48 -11.75
C GLY A 144 3.77 5.70 -12.53
N THR A 145 5.00 5.57 -12.01
CA THR A 145 6.10 4.91 -12.71
C THR A 145 6.71 3.73 -11.95
N THR A 146 7.56 2.97 -12.63
CA THR A 146 8.40 1.94 -12.01
C THR A 146 9.85 2.37 -11.99
N ARG A 147 10.49 2.30 -10.82
CA ARG A 147 11.95 2.41 -10.70
C ARG A 147 12.58 1.03 -10.78
N VAL A 148 13.44 0.80 -11.76
CA VAL A 148 14.15 -0.47 -11.94
C VAL A 148 15.58 -0.32 -11.44
N ILE A 149 15.99 -1.21 -10.53
CA ILE A 149 17.35 -1.33 -10.02
C ILE A 149 17.99 -2.57 -10.65
N PRO A 150 19.00 -2.38 -11.52
CA PRO A 150 19.67 -3.51 -12.16
C PRO A 150 20.39 -4.41 -11.14
N PRO A 151 20.47 -5.73 -11.38
CA PRO A 151 21.25 -6.63 -10.54
C PRO A 151 22.68 -6.16 -10.35
N GLY A 152 23.18 -6.20 -9.11
CA GLY A 152 24.54 -5.79 -8.76
C GLY A 152 24.73 -4.27 -8.67
N LYS A 153 23.70 -3.47 -8.95
CA LYS A 153 23.69 -2.00 -8.78
C LYS A 153 22.92 -1.54 -7.54
N ASP A 154 22.45 -2.49 -6.73
CA ASP A 154 21.56 -2.24 -5.60
C ASP A 154 22.14 -1.18 -4.65
N TRP A 155 23.32 -1.44 -4.09
CA TRP A 155 23.94 -0.54 -3.10
C TRP A 155 24.46 0.78 -3.64
N GLU A 156 24.87 0.82 -4.91
CA GLU A 156 25.25 2.06 -5.59
C GLU A 156 24.06 3.02 -5.68
N GLN A 157 22.86 2.49 -5.91
CA GLN A 157 21.65 3.29 -6.07
C GLN A 157 20.91 3.55 -4.74
N ILE A 158 20.94 2.60 -3.79
CA ILE A 158 20.12 2.70 -2.56
C ILE A 158 20.90 3.01 -1.30
N GLY A 159 22.21 2.77 -1.25
CA GLY A 159 22.97 2.84 0.00
C GLY A 159 22.96 4.24 0.64
N LYS A 160 22.97 5.29 -0.17
CA LYS A 160 23.00 6.69 0.28
C LYS A 160 21.61 7.27 0.59
N ILE A 161 20.55 6.47 0.48
CA ILE A 161 19.19 6.93 0.77
C ILE A 161 19.07 7.27 2.26
N PRO A 162 18.60 8.48 2.60
CA PRO A 162 18.31 8.83 3.99
C PRO A 162 17.21 7.95 4.61
N LEU A 163 17.41 7.48 5.84
CA LEU A 163 16.43 6.63 6.53
C LEU A 163 15.07 7.30 6.74
N LYS A 164 15.03 8.64 6.79
CA LYS A 164 13.77 9.41 6.81
C LYS A 164 12.82 9.11 5.64
N LEU A 165 13.32 8.54 4.53
CA LEU A 165 12.48 8.11 3.41
C LEU A 165 11.76 6.79 3.68
N LEU A 166 12.14 6.07 4.72
CA LEU A 166 11.44 4.86 5.18
C LEU A 166 10.29 5.17 6.15
N VAL A 167 10.03 6.45 6.45
CA VAL A 167 8.88 6.84 7.28
C VAL A 167 7.59 6.32 6.64
N GLY A 168 6.81 5.58 7.43
CA GLY A 168 5.60 4.88 6.97
C GLY A 168 5.81 3.38 6.75
N GLU A 169 7.04 2.94 6.53
CA GLU A 169 7.44 1.51 6.63
C GLU A 169 8.09 1.21 7.99
N ILE A 170 8.86 2.17 8.48
CA ILE A 170 9.48 2.25 9.80
C ILE A 170 8.84 3.40 10.57
N ARG A 171 8.69 3.24 11.89
CA ARG A 171 8.06 4.25 12.74
C ARG A 171 8.92 5.51 12.87
N PRO A 172 8.30 6.71 12.94
CA PRO A 172 9.04 7.97 13.09
C PRO A 172 9.95 8.00 14.32
N GLU A 173 9.55 7.36 15.41
CA GLU A 173 10.32 7.28 16.66
C GLU A 173 11.61 6.49 16.43
N THR A 174 11.54 5.36 15.73
CA THR A 174 12.72 4.55 15.36
C THR A 174 13.66 5.33 14.45
N ILE A 175 13.12 6.05 13.46
CA ILE A 175 13.95 6.90 12.59
C ILE A 175 14.65 8.00 13.38
N SER A 176 13.96 8.62 14.33
CA SER A 176 14.52 9.68 15.19
C SER A 176 15.65 9.15 16.09
N ASP A 177 15.46 7.95 16.67
CA ASP A 177 16.50 7.28 17.45
C ASP A 177 17.74 6.97 16.60
N LEU A 178 17.55 6.41 15.39
CA LEU A 178 18.67 6.10 14.48
C LEU A 178 19.44 7.36 14.07
N ASP A 179 18.73 8.45 13.79
CA ASP A 179 19.34 9.74 13.47
C ASP A 179 20.16 10.27 14.65
N PHE A 180 19.65 10.14 15.89
CA PHE A 180 20.38 10.48 17.12
C PHE A 180 21.67 9.65 17.28
N PHE A 181 21.66 8.37 16.89
CA PHE A 181 22.86 7.52 16.87
C PHE A 181 23.81 7.79 15.69
N GLY A 182 23.48 8.72 14.80
CA GLY A 182 24.26 9.03 13.60
C GLY A 182 24.07 8.04 12.45
N TRP A 183 23.12 7.11 12.57
CA TRP A 183 22.74 6.18 11.51
C TRP A 183 21.63 6.78 10.66
N ASN A 184 22.01 7.60 9.69
CA ASN A 184 21.07 8.38 8.89
C ASN A 184 20.85 7.84 7.47
N THR A 185 21.57 6.80 7.05
CA THR A 185 21.44 6.17 5.72
C THR A 185 21.28 4.65 5.79
N LEU A 186 20.81 4.03 4.71
CA LEU A 186 20.78 2.57 4.63
C LEU A 186 22.19 1.96 4.75
N SER A 187 23.19 2.57 4.12
CA SER A 187 24.59 2.12 4.21
C SER A 187 25.13 2.11 5.64
N SER A 188 24.73 3.08 6.50
CA SER A 188 25.20 3.09 7.89
C SER A 188 24.69 1.91 8.72
N LEU A 189 23.59 1.27 8.31
CA LEU A 189 23.04 0.09 8.99
C LEU A 189 23.67 -1.22 8.54
N ARG A 190 24.34 -1.25 7.39
CA ARG A 190 24.87 -2.48 6.78
C ARG A 190 25.87 -3.25 7.66
N PRO A 191 26.77 -2.59 8.42
CA PRO A 191 27.68 -3.29 9.32
C PRO A 191 26.98 -3.95 10.52
N LEU A 192 25.73 -3.58 10.80
CA LEU A 192 25.01 -4.04 11.98
C LEU A 192 24.40 -5.43 11.74
N THR A 193 24.54 -6.30 12.73
CA THR A 193 23.89 -7.61 12.76
C THR A 193 22.40 -7.46 13.08
N ARG A 194 21.63 -8.50 12.74
CA ARG A 194 20.20 -8.57 13.07
C ARG A 194 19.96 -8.38 14.57
N ARG A 195 20.74 -9.09 15.39
CA ARG A 195 20.66 -9.02 16.86
C ARG A 195 20.90 -7.61 17.36
N GLN A 196 21.93 -6.92 16.88
CA GLN A 196 22.21 -5.54 17.29
C GLN A 196 21.05 -4.59 16.96
N LEU A 197 20.45 -4.72 15.76
CA LEU A 197 19.31 -3.89 15.37
C LEU A 197 18.03 -4.22 16.14
N GLU A 198 17.79 -5.47 16.49
CA GLU A 198 16.64 -5.88 17.29
C GLU A 198 16.81 -5.45 18.77
N GLU A 199 17.97 -5.71 19.38
CA GLU A 199 18.28 -5.34 20.77
C GLU A 199 18.27 -3.83 21.00
N GLN A 200 18.67 -3.02 20.01
CA GLN A 200 18.65 -1.56 20.11
C GLN A 200 17.26 -0.99 20.44
N PHE A 201 16.20 -1.71 20.06
CA PHE A 201 14.81 -1.30 20.23
C PHE A 201 14.01 -2.25 21.12
N ASP A 202 14.67 -3.20 21.79
CA ASP A 202 14.02 -4.13 22.68
C ASP A 202 13.39 -3.40 23.89
N GLY A 203 12.27 -3.92 24.39
CA GLY A 203 11.47 -3.29 25.44
C GLY A 203 10.72 -2.02 25.02
N LYS A 204 10.94 -1.50 23.81
CA LYS A 204 10.14 -0.40 23.25
C LYS A 204 8.92 -0.98 22.53
N ALA A 205 7.81 -0.23 22.50
CA ALA A 205 6.67 -0.55 21.60
C ALA A 205 7.13 -0.74 20.13
N TYR A 206 8.26 -0.10 19.83
CA TYR A 206 9.19 -0.11 18.70
C TYR A 206 9.83 -1.38 18.14
N GLY A 207 9.99 -2.41 18.97
CA GLY A 207 11.09 -3.38 18.80
C GLY A 207 11.11 -4.13 17.47
N GLN A 208 9.92 -4.37 16.90
CA GLN A 208 9.76 -5.09 15.63
C GLN A 208 10.37 -4.37 14.41
N ASP A 209 10.69 -3.09 14.52
CA ASP A 209 11.26 -2.32 13.41
C ASP A 209 12.73 -2.71 13.16
N GLY A 210 13.45 -3.21 14.17
CA GLY A 210 14.84 -3.69 14.03
C GLY A 210 14.99 -4.79 12.98
N ALA A 211 14.08 -5.78 13.00
CA ALA A 211 14.06 -6.85 12.00
C ALA A 211 13.77 -6.33 10.58
N LYS A 212 12.89 -5.32 10.44
CA LYS A 212 12.62 -4.69 9.14
C LYS A 212 13.82 -3.91 8.62
N LEU A 213 14.46 -3.13 9.49
CA LEU A 213 15.67 -2.37 9.17
C LEU A 213 16.80 -3.29 8.74
N PHE A 214 17.00 -4.41 9.42
CA PHE A 214 17.99 -5.42 9.02
C PHE A 214 17.71 -5.93 7.60
N ARG A 215 16.46 -6.27 7.27
CA ARG A 215 16.09 -6.71 5.92
C ARG A 215 16.39 -5.64 4.86
N PHE A 216 16.06 -4.38 5.13
CA PHE A 216 16.41 -3.27 4.23
C PHE A 216 17.92 -3.06 4.08
N ALA A 217 18.66 -3.19 5.19
CA ALA A 217 20.11 -2.97 5.24
C ALA A 217 20.92 -4.10 4.60
N GLN A 218 20.38 -5.31 4.49
CA GLN A 218 21.08 -6.48 3.93
C GLN A 218 20.70 -6.78 2.47
N GLY A 219 19.51 -6.38 2.01
CA GLY A 219 19.08 -6.61 0.62
C GLY A 219 19.21 -8.08 0.22
N THR A 220 19.91 -8.37 -0.88
CA THR A 220 20.17 -9.75 -1.36
C THR A 220 20.93 -10.64 -0.37
N GLN A 221 21.63 -10.09 0.62
CA GLN A 221 22.38 -10.87 1.62
C GLN A 221 21.44 -11.50 2.68
N CYS A 222 20.18 -11.06 2.73
CA CYS A 222 19.16 -11.59 3.62
C CYS A 222 18.28 -12.62 2.88
N PRO A 223 18.30 -13.91 3.28
CA PRO A 223 17.53 -14.96 2.60
C PRO A 223 16.02 -14.68 2.52
N GLU A 224 15.46 -14.01 3.52
CA GLU A 224 14.04 -13.64 3.55
C GLU A 224 13.66 -12.71 2.38
N ASN A 225 14.59 -11.89 1.88
CA ASN A 225 14.37 -11.02 0.74
C ASN A 225 14.42 -11.76 -0.61
N LEU A 226 14.90 -13.01 -0.62
CA LEU A 226 14.98 -13.86 -1.79
C LEU A 226 13.88 -14.92 -1.83
N ARG A 227 12.98 -14.96 -0.84
CA ARG A 227 11.87 -15.91 -0.83
C ARG A 227 11.01 -15.72 -2.09
N PRO A 228 10.77 -16.80 -2.88
CA PRO A 228 9.93 -16.74 -4.06
C PRO A 228 8.54 -16.18 -3.77
N ILE A 229 7.95 -15.51 -4.77
CA ILE A 229 6.58 -15.03 -4.69
C ILE A 229 5.65 -16.22 -4.92
N PRO A 230 4.74 -16.52 -3.98
CA PRO A 230 3.79 -17.62 -4.13
C PRO A 230 2.79 -17.35 -5.25
N ASP A 231 2.16 -18.41 -5.73
CA ASP A 231 0.96 -18.28 -6.56
C ASP A 231 -0.18 -17.75 -5.70
N TRP A 232 -0.81 -16.68 -6.18
CA TRP A 232 -1.98 -16.11 -5.56
C TRP A 232 -3.17 -17.02 -5.81
N ARG A 233 -3.82 -17.41 -4.72
CA ARG A 233 -5.10 -18.11 -4.78
C ARG A 233 -6.18 -17.07 -4.66
N GLN A 234 -6.92 -16.87 -5.75
CA GLN A 234 -8.13 -16.07 -5.70
C GLN A 234 -9.01 -16.60 -4.56
N PRO A 235 -9.47 -15.73 -3.64
CA PRO A 235 -10.44 -16.14 -2.64
C PRO A 235 -11.65 -16.76 -3.35
N GLU A 236 -12.23 -17.81 -2.79
CA GLU A 236 -13.48 -18.34 -3.33
C GLU A 236 -14.53 -17.22 -3.36
N GLN A 237 -14.95 -16.84 -4.56
CA GLN A 237 -15.95 -15.82 -4.78
C GLN A 237 -17.27 -16.48 -5.12
N ILE A 238 -18.34 -15.92 -4.56
CA ILE A 238 -19.70 -16.25 -4.92
C ILE A 238 -20.24 -15.07 -5.68
N THR A 239 -20.51 -15.26 -6.97
CA THR A 239 -21.08 -14.23 -7.83
C THR A 239 -22.50 -14.61 -8.18
N VAL A 240 -23.45 -13.77 -7.78
CA VAL A 240 -24.84 -13.84 -8.24
C VAL A 240 -25.04 -12.70 -9.24
N ARG A 241 -25.55 -13.03 -10.43
CA ARG A 241 -25.88 -12.05 -11.46
C ARG A 241 -27.37 -12.07 -11.68
N LEU A 242 -27.97 -10.89 -11.73
CA LEU A 242 -29.35 -10.71 -12.14
C LEU A 242 -29.35 -10.00 -13.49
N ALA A 243 -30.17 -10.51 -14.39
CA ALA A 243 -30.47 -9.86 -15.65
C ALA A 243 -31.92 -9.37 -15.58
N PHE A 244 -32.11 -8.09 -15.87
CA PHE A 244 -33.45 -7.51 -16.00
C PHE A 244 -33.88 -7.61 -17.46
N GLU A 245 -35.11 -8.03 -17.71
CA GLU A 245 -35.67 -8.11 -19.06
C GLU A 245 -35.80 -6.73 -19.71
N PHE A 246 -36.03 -5.69 -18.89
CA PHE A 246 -36.04 -4.29 -19.29
C PHE A 246 -35.00 -3.51 -18.47
N PRO A 247 -34.41 -2.43 -19.00
CA PRO A 247 -33.51 -1.59 -18.22
C PRO A 247 -34.19 -1.04 -16.96
N ALA A 248 -33.65 -1.37 -15.79
CA ALA A 248 -34.05 -0.77 -14.52
C ALA A 248 -33.34 0.59 -14.38
N MET A 249 -34.13 1.66 -14.34
CA MET A 249 -33.66 3.04 -14.29
C MET A 249 -33.85 3.67 -12.91
N GLU A 250 -34.83 3.19 -12.15
CA GLU A 250 -35.17 3.71 -10.82
C GLU A 250 -34.77 2.72 -9.70
N PRO A 251 -34.37 3.20 -8.50
CA PRO A 251 -34.03 2.34 -7.36
C PRO A 251 -35.05 1.24 -7.05
N GLY A 252 -36.34 1.59 -7.05
CA GLY A 252 -37.41 0.64 -6.77
C GLY A 252 -37.52 -0.51 -7.78
N GLU A 253 -36.92 -0.38 -8.97
CA GLU A 253 -36.95 -1.40 -10.02
C GLU A 253 -35.84 -2.45 -9.84
N TRP A 254 -34.69 -2.08 -9.25
CA TRP A 254 -33.58 -3.01 -9.02
C TRP A 254 -33.39 -3.41 -7.56
N GLU A 255 -33.92 -2.68 -6.58
CA GLU A 255 -33.82 -2.99 -5.16
C GLU A 255 -34.34 -4.40 -4.80
N PRO A 256 -35.53 -4.84 -5.25
CA PRO A 256 -36.03 -6.19 -4.95
C PRO A 256 -35.10 -7.26 -5.54
N GLY A 257 -34.64 -7.05 -6.77
CA GLY A 257 -33.66 -7.92 -7.40
C GLY A 257 -32.37 -7.99 -6.57
N LEU A 258 -31.83 -6.85 -6.14
CA LEU A 258 -30.61 -6.83 -5.34
C LEU A 258 -30.76 -7.63 -4.03
N LEU A 259 -31.92 -7.53 -3.36
CA LEU A 259 -32.24 -8.32 -2.16
C LEU A 259 -32.28 -9.82 -2.46
N ASP A 260 -32.89 -10.23 -3.58
CA ASP A 260 -32.91 -11.63 -4.01
C ASP A 260 -31.51 -12.16 -4.35
N ALA A 261 -30.69 -11.36 -5.03
CA ALA A 261 -29.29 -11.71 -5.31
C ALA A 261 -28.48 -11.86 -4.02
N LEU A 262 -28.68 -10.96 -3.06
CA LEU A 262 -28.06 -11.03 -1.74
C LEU A 262 -28.49 -12.29 -0.99
N ALA A 263 -29.78 -12.61 -0.99
CA ALA A 263 -30.30 -13.83 -0.36
C ALA A 263 -29.68 -15.10 -0.99
N LEU A 264 -29.59 -15.15 -2.32
CA LEU A 264 -28.94 -16.25 -3.05
C LEU A 264 -27.45 -16.35 -2.73
N ALA A 265 -26.74 -15.22 -2.67
CA ALA A 265 -25.32 -15.20 -2.33
C ALA A 265 -25.08 -15.70 -0.90
N CYS A 266 -25.89 -15.23 0.05
CA CYS A 266 -25.87 -15.68 1.45
C CYS A 266 -26.18 -17.18 1.58
N ALA A 267 -27.15 -17.69 0.81
CA ALA A 267 -27.46 -19.12 0.81
C ALA A 267 -26.27 -19.97 0.30
N GLN A 268 -25.56 -19.50 -0.72
CA GLN A 268 -24.37 -20.19 -1.25
C GLN A 268 -23.14 -20.07 -0.33
N LEU A 269 -23.04 -19.02 0.47
CA LEU A 269 -22.02 -18.88 1.53
C LEU A 269 -22.15 -19.99 2.58
N GLY A 270 -23.39 -20.39 2.93
CA GLY A 270 -23.64 -21.44 3.92
C GLY A 270 -23.17 -21.01 5.30
N THR A 271 -22.25 -21.78 5.90
CA THR A 271 -21.62 -21.46 7.21
C THR A 271 -20.38 -20.56 7.07
N ARG A 272 -19.97 -20.21 5.85
CA ARG A 272 -18.81 -19.35 5.59
C ARG A 272 -19.19 -17.89 5.79
N SER A 273 -18.26 -17.09 6.30
CA SER A 273 -18.43 -15.63 6.40
C SER A 273 -17.79 -14.94 5.20
N ALA A 274 -18.48 -13.94 4.65
CA ALA A 274 -17.91 -13.04 3.66
C ALA A 274 -17.08 -11.96 4.38
N GLN A 275 -15.89 -11.65 3.87
CA GLN A 275 -15.17 -10.44 4.24
C GLN A 275 -15.64 -9.32 3.31
N SER A 276 -16.38 -8.34 3.86
CA SER A 276 -16.84 -7.14 3.17
C SER A 276 -15.75 -6.10 3.03
#